data_AF-A0A661PQ53-F1
#
_entry.id   AF-A0A661PQ53-F1
#
_cell.length_a   1.000
_cell.length_b   1.000
_cell.length_c   1.000
_cell.angle_alpha   90.00
_cell.angle_beta   90.00
_cell.angle_gamma   90.00
#
_symmetry.space_group_name_H-M   'P 1'
#
loop_
_entity.id
_entity.type
_entity.pdbx_description
1 polymer ?
#
loop_
_entity_poly.entity_id
_entity_poly.type
_entity_poly.pdbx_seq_one_letter_code
_entity_poly.pdbx_strand_id
1 'polypeptide(L)'
;MKLIGKRSPFTGKYNEMSLDITKEEETAYAQGALLQVAFPRLNPEEREFYKTGIMPDEWPKEPVEEPEVESDTDMEGDAVEDEPEEETEES
;
A
#
# COMPACT_ATOMS: atom_id res chain seq x y z
N MET A 1 26.63 4.92 -8.66
CA MET A 1 26.19 5.58 -7.40
C MET A 1 25.82 7.05 -7.64
N LYS A 2 24.59 7.41 -7.26
CA LYS A 2 24.00 8.75 -7.37
C LYS A 2 23.42 9.14 -6.01
N LEU A 3 23.68 10.36 -5.55
CA LEU A 3 23.12 10.88 -4.31
C LEU A 3 21.70 11.42 -4.56
N ILE A 4 20.72 10.89 -3.84
CA ILE A 4 19.31 11.29 -3.93
C ILE A 4 18.91 11.93 -2.61
N GLY A 5 18.39 13.16 -2.69
CA GLY A 5 17.83 13.88 -1.56
C GLY A 5 16.31 14.00 -1.67
N LYS A 6 15.59 13.61 -0.61
CA LYS A 6 14.13 13.61 -0.56
C LYS A 6 13.66 14.07 0.81
N ARG A 7 12.52 14.76 0.83
CA ARG A 7 11.85 15.12 2.08
C ARG A 7 10.86 14.01 2.46
N SER A 8 11.03 13.43 3.64
CA SER A 8 10.11 12.44 4.17
C SER A 8 8.73 13.08 4.40
N PRO A 9 7.64 12.49 3.89
CA PRO A 9 6.30 13.01 4.09
C PRO A 9 5.80 12.82 5.53
N PHE A 10 6.36 11.86 6.29
CA PHE A 10 5.95 11.59 7.67
C PHE A 10 6.58 12.54 8.67
N THR A 11 7.90 12.72 8.61
CA THR A 11 8.63 13.52 9.59
C THR A 11 8.93 14.94 9.09
N GLY A 12 8.81 15.17 7.78
CA GLY A 12 9.20 16.43 7.15
C GLY A 12 10.72 16.64 7.08
N LYS A 13 11.54 15.68 7.54
CA LYS A 13 13.01 15.75 7.49
C LYS A 13 13.52 15.56 6.08
N TYR A 14 14.63 16.21 5.77
CA TYR A 14 15.34 16.01 4.51
C TYR A 14 16.37 14.90 4.69
N ASN A 15 16.19 13.81 3.95
CA ASN A 15 17.01 12.63 4.01
C ASN A 15 17.81 12.50 2.70
N GLU A 16 19.04 12.00 2.81
CA GLU A 16 19.92 11.76 1.67
C GLU A 16 20.39 10.31 1.67
N MET A 17 20.33 9.65 0.51
CA MET A 17 20.81 8.28 0.33
C MET A 17 21.58 8.15 -0.98
N SER A 18 22.70 7.44 -0.93
CA SER A 18 23.47 7.08 -2.13
C SER A 18 22.91 5.80 -2.71
N LEU A 19 22.27 5.89 -3.88
CA LEU A 19 21.68 4.74 -4.57
C LEU A 19 22.52 4.37 -5.78
N ASP A 20 22.73 3.08 -6.00
CA ASP A 20 23.36 2.61 -7.22
C ASP A 20 22.34 2.42 -8.33
N ILE A 21 21.96 3.52 -8.98
CA ILE A 21 20.97 3.54 -10.08
C ILE A 21 21.58 4.07 -11.38
N THR A 22 21.09 3.57 -12.53
CA THR A 22 21.47 4.04 -13.86
C THR A 22 20.43 4.98 -14.46
N LYS A 23 20.80 5.72 -15.51
CA LYS A 23 19.91 6.66 -16.17
C LYS A 23 18.75 5.96 -16.90
N GLU A 24 19.00 4.74 -17.37
CA GLU A 24 18.01 3.89 -18.03
C GLU A 24 16.94 3.42 -17.04
N GLU A 25 17.36 3.01 -15.83
CA GLU A 25 16.46 2.64 -14.73
C GLU A 25 15.55 3.83 -14.35
N GLU A 26 16.11 5.03 -14.22
CA GLU A 26 15.33 6.26 -13.96
C GLU A 26 14.36 6.59 -15.10
N THR A 27 14.79 6.39 -16.34
CA THR A 27 13.97 6.65 -17.53
C THR A 27 12.80 5.66 -17.60
N ALA A 28 13.04 4.38 -17.34
CA ALA A 28 12.00 3.36 -17.30
C ALA A 28 10.95 3.70 -16.23
N TYR A 29 11.37 4.12 -15.03
CA TYR A 29 10.45 4.58 -14.00
C TYR A 29 9.66 5.82 -14.44
N ALA A 30 10.31 6.81 -15.05
CA ALA A 30 9.67 8.01 -15.58
C ALA A 30 8.68 7.71 -16.72
N GLN A 31 8.87 6.62 -17.46
CA GLN A 31 7.95 6.11 -18.48
C GLN A 31 6.76 5.32 -17.91
N GLY A 32 6.70 5.14 -16.58
CA GLY A 32 5.59 4.47 -15.90
C GLY A 32 5.84 3.00 -15.58
N ALA A 33 7.08 2.50 -15.71
CA ALA A 33 7.41 1.16 -15.23
C ALA A 33 7.22 1.07 -13.70
N LEU A 34 6.84 -0.11 -13.22
CA LEU A 34 6.74 -0.37 -11.78
C LEU A 34 8.12 -0.23 -11.12
N LEU A 35 8.16 0.28 -9.89
CA LEU A 35 9.39 0.56 -9.17
C LEU A 35 10.32 -0.65 -9.04
N GLN A 36 9.77 -1.84 -8.78
CA GLN A 36 10.53 -3.10 -8.72
C GLN A 36 11.08 -3.55 -10.09
N VAL A 37 10.44 -3.12 -11.19
CA VAL A 37 10.87 -3.43 -12.56
C VAL A 37 11.93 -2.45 -13.02
N ALA A 38 11.75 -1.16 -12.71
CA ALA A 38 12.70 -0.11 -13.02
C ALA A 38 14.00 -0.24 -12.21
N PHE A 39 13.92 -0.65 -10.93
CA PHE A 39 15.06 -0.79 -10.03
C PHE A 39 15.17 -2.21 -9.45
N PRO A 40 15.50 -3.23 -10.28
CA PRO A 40 15.53 -4.62 -9.83
C PRO A 40 16.69 -4.92 -8.87
N ARG A 41 17.74 -4.08 -8.89
CA ARG A 41 18.94 -4.23 -8.04
C ARG A 41 18.79 -3.56 -6.68
N LEU A 42 17.86 -2.62 -6.54
CA LEU A 42 17.61 -1.95 -5.28
C LEU A 42 16.79 -2.86 -4.36
N ASN A 43 17.17 -2.87 -3.08
CA ASN A 43 16.41 -3.56 -2.06
C ASN A 43 15.04 -2.85 -1.81
N PRO A 44 14.10 -3.47 -1.08
CA PRO A 44 12.79 -2.87 -0.82
C PRO A 44 12.85 -1.48 -0.15
N GLU A 45 13.78 -1.28 0.78
CA GLU A 45 13.95 -0.04 1.53
C GLU A 45 14.48 1.10 0.65
N GLU A 46 15.48 0.81 -0.19
CA GLU A 46 16.05 1.75 -1.16
C GLU A 46 15.01 2.19 -2.20
N ARG A 47 14.17 1.25 -2.65
CA ARG A 47 13.05 1.55 -3.53
C ARG A 47 12.05 2.47 -2.84
N GLU A 48 11.68 2.17 -1.61
CA GLU A 48 10.75 3.00 -0.84
C GLU A 48 11.31 4.41 -0.63
N PHE A 49 12.59 4.52 -0.27
CA PHE A 49 13.29 5.81 -0.18
C PHE A 49 13.27 6.57 -1.51
N TYR A 50 13.56 5.91 -2.63
CA TYR A 50 13.55 6.54 -3.95
C TYR A 50 12.16 7.12 -4.30
N LYS A 51 11.11 6.36 -3.98
CA LYS A 51 9.72 6.74 -4.27
C LYS A 51 9.20 7.85 -3.35
N THR A 52 9.43 7.71 -2.05
CA THR A 52 8.74 8.52 -1.03
C THR A 52 9.67 9.43 -0.23
N GLY A 53 10.95 9.08 -0.09
CA GLY A 53 11.90 9.73 0.81
C GLY A 53 11.87 9.24 2.26
N ILE A 54 11.10 8.19 2.54
CA ILE A 54 10.98 7.57 3.86
C ILE A 54 12.20 6.68 4.11
N MET A 55 12.83 6.85 5.27
CA MET A 55 13.91 5.98 5.75
C MET A 55 13.34 4.80 6.55
N PRO A 56 14.01 3.63 6.57
CA PRO A 56 13.57 2.47 7.34
C PRO A 56 13.33 2.77 8.83
N ASP A 57 14.14 3.66 9.42
CA ASP A 57 14.03 4.05 10.81
C ASP A 57 12.81 4.92 11.14
N GLU A 58 12.11 5.44 10.14
CA GLU A 58 10.92 6.29 10.33
C GLU A 58 9.63 5.48 10.52
N TRP A 59 9.65 4.18 10.24
CA TRP A 59 8.49 3.33 10.46
C TRP A 59 8.27 3.08 11.95
N PRO A 60 7.02 3.21 12.46
CA PRO A 60 6.71 2.87 13.83
C PRO A 60 7.02 1.38 14.05
N LYS A 61 7.82 1.09 15.08
CA LYS A 61 8.20 -0.28 15.44
C LYS A 61 7.10 -1.00 16.24
N GLU A 62 6.22 -0.22 16.85
CA GLU A 62 5.14 -0.75 17.67
C GLU A 62 3.86 -0.85 16.83
N PRO A 63 3.13 -1.97 16.94
CA PRO A 63 1.81 -2.07 16.35
C PRO A 63 0.95 -0.96 16.95
N VAL A 64 0.23 -0.25 16.10
CA VAL A 64 -0.77 0.71 16.56
C VAL A 64 -1.83 -0.12 17.28
N GLU A 65 -2.02 0.09 18.60
CA GLU A 65 -3.06 -0.61 19.34
C GLU A 65 -4.39 -0.42 18.60
N GLU A 66 -4.95 -1.52 18.10
CA GLU A 66 -6.23 -1.49 17.40
C GLU A 66 -7.29 -1.04 18.42
N PRO A 67 -8.12 -0.03 18.10
CA PRO A 67 -9.22 0.31 18.98
C PRO A 67 -10.12 -0.92 19.13
N GLU A 68 -10.51 -1.26 20.35
CA GLU A 68 -11.53 -2.30 20.59
C GLU A 68 -12.81 -1.87 19.87
N VAL A 69 -13.02 -2.41 18.67
CA VAL A 69 -14.28 -2.23 17.96
C VAL A 69 -15.31 -3.09 18.68
N GLU A 70 -16.28 -2.46 19.33
CA GLU A 70 -17.45 -3.17 19.82
C GLU A 70 -18.11 -3.84 18.61
N SER A 71 -18.05 -5.17 18.56
CA SER A 71 -18.72 -5.96 17.54
C SER A 71 -20.21 -5.84 17.78
N ASP A 72 -20.87 -4.91 17.09
CA ASP A 72 -22.33 -4.75 17.08
C ASP A 72 -22.95 -5.98 16.40
N THR A 73 -23.09 -7.05 17.19
CA THR A 73 -23.88 -8.23 16.83
C THR A 73 -25.26 -8.04 17.44
N ASP A 74 -26.09 -7.23 16.79
CA ASP A 74 -27.53 -7.24 17.03
C ASP A 74 -28.28 -7.06 15.72
N MET A 75 -28.23 -8.09 14.87
CA MET A 75 -29.24 -8.31 13.86
C MET A 75 -30.23 -9.35 14.40
N GLU A 76 -30.97 -9.00 15.45
CA GLU A 76 -32.18 -9.72 15.82
C GLU A 76 -33.35 -9.27 14.93
N GLY A 77 -33.98 -10.23 14.24
CA GLY A 77 -35.29 -10.09 13.56
C GLY A 77 -35.22 -9.36 12.22
N ASP A 78 -35.67 -9.93 11.11
CA ASP A 78 -37.04 -10.40 10.93
C ASP A 78 -37.05 -11.51 9.87
N ALA A 79 -37.50 -12.70 10.29
CA ALA A 79 -37.82 -13.77 9.36
C ALA A 79 -39.09 -13.36 8.60
N VAL A 80 -38.93 -12.88 7.37
CA VAL A 80 -40.06 -12.87 6.43
C VAL A 80 -40.22 -14.31 5.92
N GLU A 81 -41.07 -15.08 6.59
CA GLU A 81 -41.67 -16.25 5.99
C GLU A 81 -42.65 -15.77 4.93
N ASP A 82 -42.27 -15.85 3.66
CA ASP A 82 -43.23 -15.83 2.55
C ASP A 82 -43.01 -17.13 1.77
N GLU A 83 -43.92 -18.07 2.04
CA GLU A 83 -44.00 -19.41 1.47
C GLU A 83 -44.17 -19.37 -0.07
N PRO A 84 -43.76 -20.43 -0.79
CA PRO A 84 -43.69 -20.46 -2.24
C PRO A 84 -45.06 -20.68 -2.91
N GLU A 85 -45.44 -19.81 -3.84
CA GLU A 85 -46.47 -20.11 -4.84
C GLU A 85 -45.78 -20.70 -6.09
N GLU A 86 -45.66 -22.02 -6.11
CA GLU A 86 -45.60 -22.84 -7.31
C GLU A 86 -46.86 -22.58 -8.16
N GLU A 87 -46.74 -22.19 -9.44
CA GLU A 87 -47.65 -22.66 -10.52
C GLU A 87 -46.92 -22.59 -11.88
N THR A 88 -46.32 -23.73 -12.25
CA THR A 88 -46.49 -24.53 -13.49
C THR A 88 -46.49 -23.89 -14.90
N GLU A 89 -45.63 -24.51 -15.74
CA GLU A 89 -45.80 -24.89 -17.17
C GLU A 89 -45.99 -23.78 -18.24
N GLU A 90 -45.03 -23.57 -19.13
CA GLU A 90 -44.78 -24.32 -20.39
C GLU A 90 -45.85 -24.07 -21.48
N SER A 91 -45.51 -23.25 -22.49
CA SER A 91 -45.71 -23.49 -23.94
C SER A 91 -45.43 -22.22 -24.77
#